data_AF-A0A845BF93-F1
#
_entry.id   AF-A0A845BF93-F1
#
_cell.length_a   1.000
_cell.length_b   1.000
_cell.length_c   1.000
_cell.angle_alpha   90.00
_cell.angle_beta   90.00
_cell.angle_gamma   90.00
#
_symmetry.space_group_name_H-M   'P 1'
#
loop_
_entity.id
_entity.type
_entity.pdbx_description
1 polymer ?
#
loop_
_entity_poly.entity_id
_entity_poly.type
_entity_poly.pdbx_seq_one_letter_code
_entity_poly.pdbx_strand_id
1 'polypeptide(L)' 'MDPLLRLGILMWRLVHRPPARPVMVAMLVALLLSVALVLVERFLGWPEALQTHPVPLRRLAL' A
#
# COMPACT_ATOMS: atom_id res chain seq x y z
N MET A 1 11.96 -7.21 24.38
CA MET A 1 12.66 -7.25 23.08
C MET A 1 12.42 -5.93 22.40
N ASP A 2 13.45 -5.10 22.23
CA ASP A 2 13.31 -3.78 21.64
C ASP A 2 12.71 -3.85 20.22
N PRO A 3 11.71 -2.99 19.90
CA PRO A 3 11.03 -3.00 18.61
C PRO A 3 11.98 -2.65 17.45
N LEU A 4 12.98 -1.80 17.71
CA LEU A 4 14.01 -1.42 16.74
C LEU A 4 14.92 -2.61 16.39
N LEU A 5 15.26 -3.44 17.37
CA LEU A 5 16.03 -4.66 17.17
C LEU A 5 15.28 -5.68 16.31
N ARG A 6 13.95 -5.80 16.47
CA ARG A 6 13.12 -6.65 15.60
C ARG A 6 13.13 -6.19 14.15
N LEU A 7 13.01 -4.89 13.90
CA LEU A 7 13.09 -4.32 12.55
C LEU A 7 14.48 -4.53 11.93
N GLY A 8 15.55 -4.30 12.69
CA GLY A 8 16.92 -4.53 12.24
C GLY A 8 17.17 -5.98 11.85
N ILE A 9 16.71 -6.94 12.66
CA ILE A 9 16.82 -8.38 12.36
C ILE A 9 16.00 -8.75 11.12
N LEU A 10 14.82 -8.16 10.93
CA LEU A 10 13.95 -8.43 9.79
C LEU A 10 14.59 -7.90 8.49
N MET A 11 15.12 -6.67 8.50
CA MET A 11 15.88 -6.09 7.39
C MET A 11 17.13 -6.91 7.06
N TRP A 12 17.92 -7.27 8.07
CA TRP A 12 19.11 -8.11 7.89
C TRP A 12 18.78 -9.46 7.25
N ARG A 13 17.69 -10.10 7.72
CA ARG A 13 17.22 -11.37 7.18
C ARG A 13 16.72 -11.23 5.74
N LEU A 14 16.05 -10.14 5.40
CA LEU A 14 15.57 -9.87 4.04
C LEU A 14 16.74 -9.73 3.04
N VAL A 15 17.85 -9.11 3.46
CA VAL A 15 19.06 -8.93 2.64
C VAL A 15 19.83 -10.25 2.47
N HIS A 16 20.02 -11.02 3.55
CA HIS A 16 20.87 -12.22 3.54
C HIS A 16 20.13 -13.51 3.14
N ARG A 17 18.81 -13.53 3.28
CA ARG A 17 17.96 -14.65 2.85
C ARG A 17 16.84 -14.07 1.97
N PRO A 18 17.11 -13.82 0.68
CA PRO A 18 16.09 -13.31 -0.20
C PRO A 18 14.88 -14.26 -0.18
N PRO A 19 13.66 -13.72 -0.08
CA PRO A 19 12.46 -14.54 -0.08
C PRO A 19 12.35 -15.31 -1.40
N ALA A 20 11.67 -16.45 -1.36
CA ALA A 20 11.51 -17.29 -2.54
C ALA A 20 10.98 -16.47 -3.74
N ARG A 21 11.43 -16.80 -4.96
CA ARG A 21 11.04 -16.11 -6.21
C ARG A 21 9.55 -15.73 -6.31
N PRO A 22 8.56 -16.57 -5.95
CA PRO A 22 7.15 -16.18 -6.04
C PRO A 22 6.77 -15.01 -5.12
N VAL A 23 7.35 -14.94 -3.92
CA VAL A 23 7.08 -13.85 -2.96
C VAL A 23 7.66 -12.53 -3.48
N MET A 24 8.87 -12.57 -4.05
CA MET A 24 9.49 -11.40 -4.65
C MET A 24 8.68 -10.87 -5.84
N VAL A 25 8.16 -11.78 -6.69
CA VAL A 25 7.27 -11.41 -7.80
C VAL A 25 5.97 -10.80 -7.28
N ALA A 26 5.35 -11.38 -6.25
CA ALA A 26 4.15 -10.81 -5.65
C ALA A 26 4.38 -9.41 -5.06
N MET A 27 5.51 -9.19 -4.38
CA MET A 27 5.89 -7.86 -3.88
C MET A 27 6.08 -6.86 -5.02
N LEU A 28 6.76 -7.26 -6.10
CA LEU A 28 6.97 -6.40 -7.26
C LEU A 28 5.64 -6.05 -7.95
N VAL A 29 4.77 -7.05 -8.16
CA VAL A 29 3.45 -6.87 -8.78
C VAL A 29 2.58 -5.95 -7.93
N ALA A 30 2.57 -6.12 -6.61
CA ALA A 30 1.81 -5.25 -5.70
C ALA A 30 2.31 -3.80 -5.75
N LEU A 31 3.63 -3.59 -5.81
CA LEU A 31 4.22 -2.26 -5.98
C LEU A 31 3.82 -1.64 -7.31
N LEU A 32 3.90 -2.42 -8.40
CA LEU A 32 3.55 -1.97 -9.74
C LEU A 32 2.06 -1.61 -9.85
N LEU A 33 1.18 -2.42 -9.25
CA LEU A 33 -0.26 -2.13 -9.12
C LEU A 33 -0.53 -0.83 -8.36
N SER A 34 0.16 -0.63 -7.22
CA SER A 34 -0.02 0.58 -6.41
C SER A 34 0.41 1.83 -7.17
N VAL A 35 1.56 1.77 -7.86
CA VAL A 35 2.06 2.88 -8.68
C VAL A 35 1.14 3.13 -9.87
N ALA A 36 0.70 2.09 -10.57
CA ALA A 36 -0.24 2.19 -11.68
C ALA A 36 -1.57 2.81 -11.24
N LEU A 37 -2.08 2.43 -10.07
CA LEU A 37 -3.31 3.00 -9.51
C LEU A 37 -3.18 4.51 -9.28
N VAL A 38 -2.08 4.94 -8.65
CA VAL A 38 -1.80 6.36 -8.40
C VAL A 38 -1.63 7.13 -9.73
N LEU A 39 -0.97 6.55 -10.72
CA LEU A 39 -0.88 7.12 -12.06
C LEU A 39 -2.26 7.28 -12.69
N VAL A 40 -3.10 6.25 -12.65
CA VAL A 40 -4.46 6.32 -13.19
C VAL A 40 -5.27 7.42 -12.48
N GLU A 41 -5.21 7.49 -11.16
CA GLU A 41 -5.87 8.55 -10.39
C GLU A 41 -5.39 9.95 -10.79
N ARG A 42 -4.07 10.11 -10.96
CA ARG A 42 -3.48 11.42 -11.27
C ARG A 42 -3.71 11.87 -12.71
N PHE A 43 -3.78 10.94 -13.67
CA PHE A 43 -3.83 11.27 -15.10
C PHE A 43 -5.22 11.15 -15.72
N LEU A 44 -6.04 10.19 -15.27
CA LEU A 44 -7.38 9.98 -15.82
C LEU A 44 -8.49 10.48 -14.88
N GLY A 45 -8.20 10.64 -13.59
CA GLY A 45 -9.21 10.87 -12.57
C GLY A 45 -10.08 9.63 -12.34
N TRP A 46 -10.70 9.53 -11.17
CA TRP A 46 -11.63 8.44 -10.88
C TRP A 46 -12.96 8.64 -11.63
N PRO A 47 -13.49 7.61 -12.32
CA PRO A 47 -14.81 7.70 -12.93
C PRO A 47 -15.88 7.96 -11.86
N GLU A 48 -16.92 8.72 -12.20
CA GLU A 48 -17.93 9.19 -11.23
C GLU A 48 -18.60 8.06 -10.44
N ALA A 49 -18.64 6.84 -10.98
CA ALA A 49 -19.15 5.65 -10.29
C ALA A 49 -18.31 5.22 -9.06
N LEU A 50 -17.04 5.63 -8.98
CA LEU A 50 -16.10 5.36 -7.89
C LEU A 50 -15.77 6.61 -7.07
N GLN A 51 -16.29 7.77 -7.47
CA GLN A 51 -16.22 8.96 -6.64
C GLN A 51 -17.20 8.80 -5.48
N THR A 52 -16.69 8.38 -4.33
CA THR A 52 -17.40 8.58 -3.07
C THR A 52 -17.44 10.08 -2.80
N HIS A 53 -18.54 10.73 -3.20
CA HIS A 53 -18.82 12.09 -2.77
C HIS A 53 -18.62 12.16 -1.25
N PRO A 54 -17.87 13.15 -0.73
CA PRO A 54 -17.78 13.35 0.70
C PRO A 54 -19.19 13.68 1.21
N VAL A 55 -19.89 12.67 1.72
CA VAL A 55 -21.18 12.86 2.36
C VAL A 55 -20.88 13.72 3.58
N PRO A 56 -21.50 14.91 3.72
CA PRO A 56 -21.31 15.71 4.90
C PRO A 56 -21.73 14.85 6.08
N LEU A 57 -20.77 14.51 6.96
CA LEU A 57 -21.04 13.92 8.25
C LEU A 57 -21.86 14.96 9.01
N ARG A 58 -23.18 14.88 8.85
CA ARG A 58 -24.15 15.65 9.60
C ARG A 58 -23.90 15.22 11.04
N ARG A 59 -23.15 16.02 11.79
CA ARG A 59 -23.06 15.85 13.24
C ARG A 59 -24.51 15.81 13.71
N LEU A 60 -24.94 14.63 14.15
CA LEU A 60 -26.12 14.51 14.98
C LEU A 60 -25.76 15.30 16.23
N ALA A 61 -26.19 16.57 16.25
CA ALA A 61 -26.17 17.39 17.43
C ALA A 61 -27.15 16.74 18.41
N LEU A 62 -26.58 15.96 19.32
CA LEU A 62 -27.18 15.56 20.59
C LEU A 62 -26.51 16.43 21.67
#